data_AF-K2J0W4-F1
#
_entry.id   AF-K2J0W4-F1
#
_cell.length_a   1.000
_cell.length_b   1.000
_cell.length_c   1.000
_cell.angle_alpha   90.00
_cell.angle_beta   90.00
_cell.angle_gamma   90.00
#
_symmetry.space_group_name_H-M   'P 1'
#
loop_
_entity.id
_entity.type
_entity.pdbx_description
1 polymer ?
#
loop_
_entity_poly.entity_id
_entity_poly.type
_entity_poly.pdbx_seq_one_letter_code
_entity_poly.pdbx_strand_id
1 'polypeptide(L)'
;MIKKSITVTETQEEWIQAQLATGQYASDSEVVREALREKQIRMAEIERIRAALIAAEEGGASTLGKEDIRAAVQADMRRDGRL
;
A
#
# COMPACT_ATOMS: atom_id res chain seq x y z
N MET A 1 13.10 -15.87 14.95
CA MET A 1 13.54 -14.51 14.55
C MET A 1 15.02 -14.56 14.18
N ILE A 2 15.46 -13.78 13.19
CA ILE A 2 16.89 -13.59 12.87
C ILE A 2 17.34 -12.27 13.50
N LYS A 3 18.34 -12.31 14.39
CA LYS A 3 18.88 -11.10 15.02
C LYS A 3 19.73 -10.31 14.02
N LYS A 4 19.51 -9.00 13.96
CA LYS A 4 20.32 -8.05 13.19
C LYS A 4 20.75 -6.93 14.14
N SER A 5 22.01 -6.49 14.03
CA SER A 5 22.48 -5.28 14.69
C SER A 5 22.33 -4.12 13.72
N ILE A 6 21.69 -3.05 14.14
CA ILE A 6 21.48 -1.83 13.35
C ILE A 6 21.93 -0.64 14.16
N THR A 7 22.47 0.38 13.48
CA THR A 7 22.75 1.68 14.08
C THR A 7 21.64 2.63 13.67
N VAL A 8 21.08 3.36 14.64
CA VAL A 8 20.02 4.34 14.44
C VAL A 8 20.52 5.74 14.79
N THR A 9 19.83 6.76 14.31
CA THR A 9 20.12 8.15 14.70
C THR A 9 19.57 8.44 16.10
N GLU A 10 20.08 9.49 16.75
CA GLU A 10 19.54 9.96 18.04
C GLU A 10 18.03 10.23 17.97
N THR A 11 17.57 10.87 16.89
CA THR A 11 16.15 11.13 16.65
C THR A 11 15.30 9.87 16.50
N GLN A 12 15.87 8.79 15.97
CA GLN A 12 15.18 7.49 15.87
C GLN A 12 15.12 6.80 17.23
N GLU A 13 16.19 6.89 18.02
CA GLU A 13 16.22 6.37 19.38
C GLU A 13 15.16 7.04 20.26
N GLU A 14 15.11 8.38 20.26
CA GLU A 14 14.09 9.14 20.99
C GLU A 14 12.66 8.72 20.60
N TRP A 15 12.43 8.53 19.30
CA TRP A 15 11.15 8.07 18.80
C TRP A 15 10.82 6.63 19.26
N ILE A 16 11.79 5.71 19.22
CA ILE A 16 11.62 4.33 19.70
C ILE A 16 11.26 4.32 21.20
N GLN A 17 12.00 5.08 22.01
CA GLN A 17 11.73 5.17 23.45
C GLN A 17 10.34 5.77 23.74
N ALA A 18 9.90 6.77 22.95
CA ALA A 18 8.55 7.31 23.05
C ALA A 18 7.48 6.26 22.75
N GLN A 19 7.69 5.37 21.77
CA GLN A 19 6.77 4.26 21.51
C GLN A 19 6.72 3.25 22.66
N LEU A 20 7.87 2.91 23.24
CA LEU A 20 7.93 2.01 24.40
C LEU A 20 7.22 2.58 25.62
N ALA A 21 7.37 3.89 25.87
CA ALA A 21 6.72 4.57 26.98
C ALA A 21 5.17 4.50 26.93
N THR A 22 4.58 4.23 25.76
CA THR A 22 3.12 4.00 25.64
C THR A 22 2.67 2.68 26.25
N GLY A 23 3.60 1.74 26.51
CA GLY A 23 3.30 0.38 26.95
C GLY A 23 2.79 -0.55 25.84
N GLN A 24 2.69 -0.09 24.59
CA GLN A 24 2.21 -0.90 23.46
C GLN A 24 3.26 -1.91 22.97
N TYR A 25 4.53 -1.65 23.24
CA TYR A 25 5.66 -2.45 22.75
C TYR A 25 6.54 -2.88 23.93
N ALA A 26 7.08 -4.10 23.85
CA ALA A 26 7.93 -4.66 24.89
C ALA A 26 9.43 -4.50 24.60
N SER A 27 9.82 -4.09 23.39
CA SER A 27 11.22 -3.94 22.98
C SER A 27 11.39 -3.07 21.73
N ASP A 28 12.58 -2.50 21.55
CA ASP A 28 12.98 -1.73 20.36
C ASP A 28 12.79 -2.56 19.08
N SER A 29 13.13 -3.86 19.17
CA SER A 29 12.99 -4.79 18.05
C SER A 29 11.53 -4.99 17.62
N GLU A 30 10.56 -4.77 18.50
CA GLU A 30 9.15 -4.82 18.15
C GLU A 30 8.72 -3.57 17.40
N VAL A 31 9.08 -2.40 17.90
CA VAL A 31 8.85 -1.09 17.25
C VAL A 31 9.44 -1.08 15.84
N VAL A 32 10.70 -1.49 15.70
CA VAL A 32 11.39 -1.53 14.40
C VAL A 32 10.73 -2.53 13.45
N ARG A 33 10.29 -3.69 13.94
CA ARG A 33 9.60 -4.68 13.10
C ARG A 33 8.26 -4.16 12.58
N GLU A 34 7.49 -3.46 13.41
CA GLU A 34 6.24 -2.85 12.99
C GLU A 34 6.47 -1.77 11.93
N ALA A 35 7.42 -0.86 12.17
CA ALA A 35 7.77 0.18 11.20
C ALA A 35 8.22 -0.41 9.84
N LEU A 36 8.97 -1.52 9.85
CA LEU A 36 9.34 -2.24 8.64
C LEU A 36 8.13 -2.87 7.94
N ARG A 37 7.20 -3.45 8.70
CA ARG A 37 5.96 -4.04 8.14
C ARG A 37 5.10 -2.96 7.47
N GLU A 38 4.89 -1.83 8.14
CA GLU A 38 4.16 -0.70 7.57
C GLU A 38 4.83 -0.17 6.28
N LYS A 39 6.16 -0.11 6.27
CA LYS A 39 6.92 0.29 5.07
C LYS A 39 6.70 -0.72 3.92
N GLN A 40 6.75 -2.02 4.20
CA GLN A 40 6.50 -3.06 3.20
C GLN A 40 5.10 -2.96 2.60
N ILE A 41 4.07 -2.76 3.44
CA ILE A 41 2.68 -2.58 2.98
C ILE A 41 2.57 -1.37 2.06
N ARG A 42 3.11 -0.22 2.48
CA ARG A 42 3.10 1.01 1.66
C ARG A 42 3.83 0.83 0.33
N MET A 43 4.99 0.16 0.35
CA MET A 43 5.75 -0.12 -0.88
C MET A 43 4.98 -1.06 -1.82
N ALA A 44 4.31 -2.08 -1.29
CA ALA A 44 3.50 -3.01 -2.09
C ALA A 44 2.29 -2.30 -2.72
N GLU A 45 1.67 -1.34 -2.03
CA GLU A 45 0.60 -0.51 -2.58
C GLU A 45 1.11 0.39 -3.71
N ILE A 46 2.23 1.08 -3.50
CA ILE A 46 2.86 1.92 -4.54
C ILE A 46 3.16 1.09 -5.78
N GLU A 47 3.75 -0.10 -5.61
CA GLU A 47 4.10 -0.96 -6.73
C GLU A 47 2.86 -1.45 -7.49
N ARG A 48 1.77 -1.76 -6.78
CA ARG A 48 0.49 -2.12 -7.40
C ARG A 48 -0.07 -0.99 -8.26
N ILE A 49 -0.07 0.24 -7.73
CA ILE A 49 -0.54 1.42 -8.47
C ILE A 49 0.35 1.66 -9.70
N ARG A 50 1.67 1.57 -9.53
CA ARG A 50 2.63 1.79 -10.61
C ARG A 50 2.47 0.76 -11.72
N ALA A 51 2.29 -0.51 -11.37
CA ALA A 51 1.99 -1.57 -12.35
C ALA A 51 0.67 -1.33 -13.09
N ALA A 52 -0.38 -0.87 -12.40
CA ALA A 52 -1.66 -0.55 -13.04
C ALA A 52 -1.55 0.64 -14.02
N LEU A 53 -0.76 1.66 -13.68
CA LEU A 53 -0.50 2.80 -14.56
C LEU A 53 0.30 2.38 -15.81
N ILE A 54 1.36 1.60 -15.64
CA ILE A 54 2.15 1.08 -16.77
C ILE A 54 1.26 0.26 -17.70
N ALA A 55 0.45 -0.65 -17.17
CA ALA A 55 -0.47 -1.44 -17.99
C ALA A 55 -1.50 -0.57 -18.74
N ALA A 56 -1.97 0.52 -18.14
CA ALA A 56 -2.87 1.47 -18.79
C ALA A 56 -2.17 2.28 -19.89
N GLU A 57 -0.92 2.71 -19.67
CA GLU A 57 -0.10 3.43 -20.65
C GLU A 57 0.25 2.53 -21.85
N GLU A 58 0.65 1.29 -21.61
CA GLU A 58 0.94 0.29 -22.64
C GLU A 58 -0.31 -0.13 -23.42
N GLY A 59 -1.49 -0.11 -22.77
CA GLY A 59 -2.78 -0.40 -23.40
C GLY A 59 -3.28 0.69 -24.35
N GLY A 60 -2.66 1.88 -24.33
CA GLY A 60 -3.03 3.01 -25.17
C GLY A 60 -4.26 3.77 -24.69
N ALA A 61 -4.49 4.96 -25.27
CA ALA A 61 -5.59 5.82 -24.87
C ALA A 61 -6.94 5.31 -25.41
N SER A 62 -7.93 5.22 -24.52
CA SER A 62 -9.31 4.94 -24.91
C SER A 62 -9.94 6.17 -25.59
N THR A 63 -10.72 5.93 -26.64
CA THR A 63 -11.54 6.95 -27.31
C THR A 63 -12.95 7.04 -26.74
N LEU A 64 -13.30 6.20 -25.76
CA LEU A 64 -14.64 6.13 -25.18
C LEU A 64 -14.94 7.34 -24.30
N GLY A 65 -16.10 7.96 -24.53
CA GLY A 65 -16.64 8.98 -23.65
C GLY A 65 -17.29 8.38 -22.40
N LYS A 66 -17.63 9.25 -21.44
CA LYS A 66 -18.27 8.85 -20.18
C LYS A 66 -19.58 8.09 -20.39
N GLU A 67 -20.40 8.53 -21.34
CA GLU A 67 -21.68 7.89 -21.65
C GLU A 67 -21.50 6.52 -22.32
N ASP A 68 -20.48 6.37 -23.17
CA ASP A 68 -20.15 5.08 -23.81
C ASP A 68 -19.74 4.05 -22.75
N ILE A 69 -18.89 4.46 -21.79
CA ILE A 69 -18.47 3.63 -20.67
C ILE A 69 -19.68 3.24 -19.81
N ARG A 70 -20.57 4.19 -19.50
CA ARG A 70 -21.79 3.91 -18.72
C ARG A 70 -22.71 2.92 -19.42
N ALA A 71 -22.94 3.10 -20.72
CA ALA A 71 -23.78 2.22 -21.51
C ALA A 71 -23.20 0.79 -21.56
N ALA A 72 -21.88 0.67 -21.77
CA ALA A 72 -21.18 -0.61 -21.77
C ALA A 72 -21.32 -1.35 -20.42
N VAL A 73 -21.07 -0.65 -19.29
CA VAL A 73 -21.20 -1.23 -17.95
C VAL A 73 -22.64 -1.67 -17.66
N GLN A 74 -23.64 -0.87 -18.04
CA GLN A 74 -25.05 -1.26 -17.87
C GLN A 74 -25.42 -2.49 -18.70
N ALA A 75 -24.93 -2.60 -19.93
CA ALA A 75 -25.15 -3.76 -20.78
C ALA A 75 -24.53 -5.02 -20.16
N ASP A 76 -23.31 -4.92 -19.63
CA ASP A 76 -22.63 -6.01 -18.94
C ASP A 76 -23.38 -6.46 -17.68
N MET A 77 -23.84 -5.51 -16.85
CA MET A 77 -24.59 -5.83 -15.63
C MET A 77 -25.94 -6.51 -15.91
N ARG A 78 -26.64 -6.14 -17.00
CA ARG A 78 -27.87 -6.83 -17.44
C ARG A 78 -27.59 -8.26 -17.90
N ARG A 79 -26.48 -8.47 -18.63
CA ARG A 79 -26.06 -9.81 -19.07
C ARG A 79 -25.75 -10.73 -17.88
N ASP A 80 -25.15 -10.17 -16.84
CA ASP A 80 -24.78 -10.89 -15.63
C ASP A 80 -25.95 -11.04 -14.62
N GLY A 81 -27.16 -10.58 -14.96
CA GLY A 81 -28.37 -10.71 -14.14
C GLY A 81 -28.38 -9.86 -12.86
N ARG A 82 -27.55 -8.80 -12.80
CA ARG A 82 -27.44 -7.89 -11.64
C ARG A 82 -28.36 -6.67 -11.73
N LEU A 83 -29.09 -6.54 -12.85
CA LEU A 83 -30.06 -5.50 -13.16
C LEU A 83 -31.32 -6.12 -13.76
#